data_AF-A0A829GSQ1-F1
#
_entry.id   AF-A0A829GSQ1-F1
#
_cell.length_a   1.000
_cell.length_b   1.000
_cell.length_c   1.000
_cell.angle_alpha   90.00
_cell.angle_beta   90.00
_cell.angle_gamma   90.00
#
_symmetry.space_group_name_H-M   'P 1'
#
loop_
_entity.id
_entity.type
_entity.pdbx_description
1 polymer ?
#
loop_
_entity_poly.entity_id
_entity_poly.type
_entity_poly.pdbx_seq_one_letter_code
_entity_poly.pdbx_strand_id
1 'polypeptide(L)'
;MNSWNLIGLLAWVILIAYLIFIVWHIRQRHIKAIVKSGKQVRGSVVLIDIAEVLVFAIAAIGMVWVSWLRPIDYRDSRAVAISHSAEHLILQTGEDHSFYVRVQTGNGKNPTLYYTYWTNGAKYENTSHNAEVSAGTQPLTPRAAGYPWSKKDLKKLDQTADQAYVATVTARYKPGFLNGLGMHVGNIADRFSILRVPNDTFVEIDPVKD
;
A
#
# COMPACT_ATOMS: atom_id res chain seq x y z
N MET A 1 17.86 9.37 3.85
CA MET A 1 17.12 8.22 4.44
C MET A 1 16.62 8.64 5.80
N ASN A 2 15.33 8.44 6.10
CA ASN A 2 14.77 8.84 7.39
C ASN A 2 15.35 7.95 8.50
N SER A 3 15.84 8.53 9.60
CA SER A 3 16.50 7.81 10.70
C SER A 3 15.63 6.68 11.30
N TRP A 4 14.31 6.77 11.15
CA TRP A 4 13.38 5.74 11.60
C TRP A 4 13.42 4.45 10.78
N ASN A 5 13.70 4.52 9.47
CA ASN A 5 13.81 3.30 8.64
C ASN A 5 15.07 2.50 8.94
N LEU A 6 16.07 3.12 9.60
CA LEU A 6 17.27 2.43 10.07
C LEU A 6 16.93 1.39 11.16
N ILE A 7 15.88 1.62 11.94
CA ILE A 7 15.44 0.70 13.00
C ILE A 7 14.97 -0.63 12.38
N GLY A 8 14.16 -0.57 11.32
CA GLY A 8 13.73 -1.77 10.59
C GLY A 8 14.89 -2.51 9.93
N LEU A 9 15.82 -1.77 9.32
CA LEU A 9 17.02 -2.36 8.73
C LEU A 9 17.88 -3.09 9.79
N LEU A 10 18.14 -2.44 10.93
CA LEU A 10 18.88 -3.04 12.04
C LEU A 10 18.17 -4.26 12.60
N ALA A 11 16.85 -4.24 12.74
CA ALA A 11 16.07 -5.38 13.21
C ALA A 11 16.22 -6.60 12.28
N TRP A 12 16.19 -6.39 10.95
CA TRP A 12 16.45 -7.45 9.98
C TRP A 12 17.89 -7.98 10.05
N VAL A 13 18.89 -7.10 10.19
CA VAL A 13 20.29 -7.51 10.35
C VAL A 13 20.48 -8.36 11.60
N ILE A 14 19.88 -7.96 12.73
CA ILE A 14 19.92 -8.74 13.98
C ILE A 14 19.24 -10.10 13.78
N LEU A 15 18.11 -10.15 13.08
CA LEU A 15 17.39 -11.40 12.83
C LEU A 15 18.22 -12.37 11.96
N ILE A 16 18.91 -11.86 10.93
CA ILE A 16 19.82 -12.67 10.11
C ILE A 16 21.03 -13.15 10.92
N ALA A 17 21.64 -12.28 11.74
CA ALA A 17 22.73 -12.68 12.62
C ALA A 17 22.30 -13.76 13.62
N TYR A 18 21.08 -13.64 14.16
CA TYR A 18 20.49 -14.63 15.06
C TYR A 18 20.24 -15.98 14.36
N LEU A 19 19.82 -15.98 13.09
CA LEU A 19 19.70 -17.21 12.30
C LEU A 19 21.05 -17.93 12.16
N ILE A 20 22.11 -17.20 11.81
CA ILE A 20 23.47 -17.76 11.71
C ILE A 20 23.92 -18.32 13.06
N PHE A 21 23.65 -17.59 14.14
CA PHE A 21 23.96 -18.02 15.50
C PHE A 21 23.24 -19.33 15.85
N ILE A 22 21.93 -19.45 15.57
CA ILE A 22 21.16 -20.68 15.82
C ILE A 22 21.77 -21.86 15.05
N VAL A 23 22.02 -21.71 13.75
CA VAL A 23 22.58 -22.79 12.92
C VAL A 23 23.95 -23.24 13.45
N TRP A 24 24.82 -22.28 13.80
CA TRP A 24 26.13 -22.58 14.36
C TRP A 24 26.02 -23.27 15.72
N HIS A 25 25.16 -22.77 16.60
CA HIS A 25 24.98 -23.27 17.96
C HIS A 25 24.38 -24.69 17.99
N ILE A 26 23.34 -24.95 17.18
CA ILE A 26 22.77 -26.29 17.00
C ILE A 26 23.86 -27.24 16.49
N ARG A 27 24.61 -26.85 15.45
CA ARG A 27 25.67 -27.71 14.89
C ARG A 27 26.74 -28.07 15.93
N GLN A 28 27.20 -27.09 16.72
CA GLN A 28 28.20 -27.33 17.77
C GLN A 28 27.66 -28.27 18.87
N ARG A 29 26.39 -28.12 19.29
CA ARG A 29 25.77 -29.01 20.28
C ARG A 29 25.64 -30.44 19.78
N HIS A 30 25.23 -30.65 18.52
CA HIS A 30 25.09 -31.98 17.93
C HIS A 30 26.43 -32.69 17.75
N ILE A 31 27.47 -32.01 17.25
CA ILE A 31 28.83 -32.58 17.14
C ILE A 31 29.37 -32.98 18.51
N LYS A 32 29.24 -32.10 19.51
CA LYS A 32 29.74 -32.36 20.87
C LYS A 32 28.97 -33.50 21.55
N ALA A 33 27.67 -33.61 21.30
CA ALA A 33 26.86 -34.72 21.80
C ALA A 33 27.35 -36.05 21.21
N ILE A 34 27.49 -36.16 19.88
CA ILE A 34 27.95 -37.38 19.21
C ILE A 34 29.32 -37.83 19.72
N VAL A 35 30.27 -36.89 19.86
CA VAL A 35 31.65 -37.18 20.29
C VAL A 35 31.72 -37.60 21.77
N LYS A 36 30.91 -37.00 22.67
CA LYS A 36 30.97 -37.32 24.11
C LYS A 36 30.14 -38.53 24.52
N SER A 37 29.00 -38.81 23.89
CA SER A 37 28.11 -39.89 24.33
C SER A 37 28.20 -41.16 23.50
N GLY A 38 28.81 -41.16 22.31
CA GLY A 38 28.89 -42.34 21.43
C GLY A 38 27.52 -42.94 21.03
N LYS A 39 26.41 -42.26 21.37
CA LYS A 39 25.01 -42.62 21.14
C LYS A 39 24.20 -41.38 20.78
N GLN A 40 23.01 -41.61 20.19
CA GLN A 40 22.05 -40.61 19.71
C GLN A 40 21.88 -39.40 20.64
N VAL A 41 21.68 -38.24 20.02
CA VAL A 41 21.51 -36.93 20.66
C VAL A 41 20.39 -36.98 21.71
N ARG A 42 20.69 -36.51 22.91
CA ARG A 42 19.76 -36.51 24.06
C ARG A 42 18.53 -35.64 23.73
N GLY A 43 17.32 -36.15 23.97
CA GLY A 43 16.07 -35.45 23.62
C GLY A 43 15.91 -34.05 24.24
N SER A 44 16.56 -33.78 25.37
CA SER A 44 16.59 -32.44 25.99
C SER A 44 17.31 -31.40 25.12
N VAL A 45 18.32 -31.80 24.35
CA VAL A 45 19.04 -30.91 23.41
C VAL A 45 18.13 -30.58 22.22
N VAL A 46 17.43 -31.60 21.70
CA VAL A 46 16.45 -31.43 20.61
C VAL A 46 15.32 -30.49 21.02
N LEU A 47 14.84 -30.57 22.27
CA LEU A 47 13.79 -29.68 22.77
C LEU A 47 14.23 -28.21 22.81
N ILE A 48 15.49 -27.96 23.19
CA ILE A 48 16.07 -26.60 23.19
C ILE A 48 16.23 -26.09 21.75
N ASP A 49 16.69 -26.93 20.83
CA ASP A 49 16.79 -26.58 19.41
C ASP A 49 15.42 -26.22 18.82
N ILE A 50 14.37 -27.00 19.15
CA ILE A 50 12.98 -26.69 18.74
C ILE A 50 12.54 -25.35 19.31
N ALA A 51 12.79 -25.08 20.59
CA ALA A 51 12.42 -23.81 21.22
C ALA A 51 13.13 -22.61 20.56
N GLU A 52 14.44 -22.72 20.29
CA GLU A 52 15.21 -21.67 19.60
C GLU A 52 14.68 -21.39 18.18
N VAL A 53 14.37 -22.45 17.42
CA VAL A 53 13.78 -22.31 16.07
C VAL A 53 12.39 -21.70 16.14
N LEU A 54 11.57 -22.06 17.13
CA LEU A 54 10.22 -21.55 17.30
C LEU A 54 10.23 -20.06 17.66
N VAL A 55 11.14 -19.63 18.54
CA VAL A 55 11.36 -18.20 18.86
C VAL A 55 11.77 -17.42 17.61
N PHE A 56 12.72 -17.97 16.82
CA PHE A 56 13.11 -17.36 15.56
C PHE A 56 11.94 -17.25 14.57
N ALA A 57 11.14 -18.32 14.42
CA ALA A 57 9.99 -18.33 13.53
C ALA A 57 8.95 -17.28 13.90
N ILE A 58 8.63 -17.14 15.20
CA ILE A 58 7.71 -16.10 15.69
C ILE A 58 8.27 -14.70 15.39
N ALA A 59 9.56 -14.46 15.64
CA ALA A 59 10.19 -13.17 15.36
C ALA A 59 10.18 -12.84 13.86
N ALA A 60 10.48 -13.82 13.01
CA ALA A 60 10.47 -13.67 11.56
C ALA A 60 9.07 -13.38 11.02
N ILE A 61 8.05 -14.12 11.47
CA ILE A 61 6.65 -13.89 11.10
C ILE A 61 6.20 -12.50 11.55
N GLY A 62 6.55 -12.08 12.77
CA GLY A 62 6.27 -10.74 13.27
C GLY A 62 6.90 -9.64 12.42
N MET A 63 8.17 -9.79 12.03
CA MET A 63 8.87 -8.84 11.17
C MET A 63 8.26 -8.75 9.77
N VAL A 64 7.91 -9.89 9.17
CA VAL A 64 7.19 -9.96 7.89
C VAL A 64 5.85 -9.24 7.99
N TRP A 65 5.11 -9.48 9.09
CA TRP A 65 3.81 -8.85 9.28
C TRP A 65 3.93 -7.32 9.40
N VAL A 66 4.87 -6.81 10.21
CA VAL A 66 5.08 -5.37 10.38
C VAL A 66 5.58 -4.70 9.11
N SER A 67 6.41 -5.38 8.32
CA SER A 67 7.05 -4.80 7.12
C SER A 67 6.19 -4.85 5.86
N TRP A 68 5.20 -5.74 5.79
CA TRP A 68 4.45 -5.92 4.54
C TRP A 68 2.95 -6.14 4.69
N LEU A 69 2.48 -6.76 5.76
CA LEU A 69 1.08 -7.20 5.87
C LEU A 69 0.23 -6.33 6.81
N ARG A 70 0.84 -5.36 7.50
CA ARG A 70 0.14 -4.53 8.47
C ARG A 70 -0.87 -3.61 7.75
N PRO A 71 -2.18 -3.71 8.07
CA PRO A 71 -3.17 -2.84 7.48
C PRO A 71 -2.99 -1.40 7.95
N ILE A 72 -3.43 -0.45 7.12
CA ILE A 72 -3.35 0.97 7.40
C ILE A 72 -4.61 1.39 8.14
N ASP A 73 -4.43 2.02 9.30
CA ASP A 73 -5.54 2.67 10.01
C ASP A 73 -5.50 4.19 9.73
N TYR A 74 -6.48 4.67 8.96
CA TYR A 74 -6.61 6.09 8.63
C TYR A 74 -7.08 6.94 9.83
N ARG A 75 -7.58 6.32 10.91
CA ARG A 75 -8.05 7.02 12.11
C ARG A 75 -6.89 7.37 13.04
N ASP A 76 -5.76 6.66 12.93
CA ASP A 76 -4.58 6.95 13.71
C ASP A 76 -3.74 8.06 13.06
N SER A 77 -4.04 9.29 13.46
CA SER A 77 -3.31 10.50 13.07
C SER A 77 -1.83 10.50 13.45
N ARG A 78 -1.39 9.59 14.35
CA ARG A 78 0.03 9.43 14.72
C ARG A 78 0.77 8.50 13.76
N ALA A 79 0.08 7.52 13.16
CA ALA A 79 0.66 6.59 12.22
C ALA A 79 0.77 7.16 10.80
N VAL A 80 -0.18 8.01 10.38
CA VAL A 80 -0.31 8.47 8.99
C VAL A 80 -0.53 9.99 8.91
N ALA A 81 0.09 10.63 7.93
CA ALA A 81 -0.22 11.98 7.48
C ALA A 81 -1.16 11.89 6.27
N ILE A 82 -2.34 12.49 6.40
CA ILE A 82 -3.31 12.58 5.30
C ILE A 82 -3.11 13.91 4.60
N SER A 83 -3.01 13.86 3.27
CA SER A 83 -2.92 15.04 2.41
C SER A 83 -4.00 14.96 1.34
N HIS A 84 -4.56 16.13 1.01
CA HIS A 84 -5.58 16.31 0.00
C HIS A 84 -5.01 17.17 -1.12
N SER A 85 -5.12 16.70 -2.34
CA SER A 85 -4.87 17.52 -3.53
C SER A 85 -6.10 17.49 -4.43
N ALA A 86 -6.35 18.60 -5.11
CA ALA A 86 -7.42 18.72 -6.07
C ALA A 86 -6.92 19.50 -7.28
N GLU A 87 -7.18 18.98 -8.47
CA GLU A 87 -6.79 19.58 -9.74
C GLU A 87 -7.97 19.54 -10.70
N HIS A 88 -8.09 20.56 -11.56
CA HIS A 88 -9.13 20.60 -12.59
C HIS A 88 -8.78 19.65 -13.74
N LEU A 89 -9.82 18.96 -14.25
CA LEU A 89 -9.69 18.11 -15.42
C LEU A 89 -9.76 18.95 -16.69
N ILE A 90 -8.97 18.59 -17.69
CA ILE A 90 -8.97 19.25 -18.99
C ILE A 90 -9.80 18.41 -19.97
N LEU A 91 -10.76 19.06 -20.62
CA LEU A 91 -11.57 18.46 -21.66
C LEU A 91 -10.69 18.08 -22.85
N GLN A 92 -10.77 16.82 -23.27
CA GLN A 92 -10.15 16.32 -24.48
C GLN A 92 -11.21 16.12 -25.55
N THR A 93 -10.83 16.27 -26.81
CA THR A 93 -11.69 15.98 -27.95
C THR A 93 -11.40 14.57 -28.44
N GLY A 94 -12.38 13.67 -28.31
CA GLY A 94 -12.34 12.33 -28.89
C GLY A 94 -12.85 12.29 -30.32
N GLU A 95 -12.89 11.09 -30.89
CA GLU A 95 -13.43 10.87 -32.25
C GLU A 95 -14.95 11.09 -32.29
N ASP A 96 -15.67 10.63 -31.27
CA ASP A 96 -17.14 10.71 -31.21
C ASP A 96 -17.66 11.88 -30.37
N HIS A 97 -17.02 12.17 -29.24
CA HIS A 97 -17.43 13.23 -28.30
C HIS A 97 -16.24 13.76 -27.49
N SER A 98 -16.41 14.93 -26.88
CA SER A 98 -15.43 15.47 -25.95
C SER A 98 -15.58 14.81 -24.57
N PHE A 99 -14.47 14.40 -23.95
CA PHE A 99 -14.44 13.65 -22.71
C PHE A 99 -13.39 14.21 -21.74
N TYR A 100 -13.57 13.99 -20.43
CA TYR A 100 -12.59 14.35 -19.40
C TYR A 100 -11.72 13.16 -19.00
N VAL A 101 -12.30 11.96 -19.02
CA VAL A 101 -11.66 10.72 -18.58
C VAL A 101 -11.86 9.66 -19.63
N ARG A 102 -10.79 8.96 -19.98
CA ARG A 102 -10.83 7.75 -20.80
C ARG A 102 -10.65 6.51 -19.93
N VAL A 103 -11.51 5.52 -20.12
CA VAL A 103 -11.51 4.25 -19.38
C VAL A 103 -11.14 3.15 -20.34
N GLN A 104 -10.04 2.45 -20.05
CA GLN A 104 -9.61 1.29 -20.84
C GLN A 104 -9.66 0.04 -19.97
N THR A 105 -10.18 -1.06 -20.51
CA THR A 105 -10.23 -2.32 -19.76
C THR A 105 -9.01 -3.19 -20.08
N GLY A 106 -8.27 -3.59 -19.04
CA GLY A 106 -7.14 -4.50 -19.17
C GLY A 106 -7.57 -5.92 -19.52
N ASN A 107 -6.83 -6.56 -20.44
CA ASN A 107 -7.13 -7.89 -20.98
C ASN A 107 -6.69 -9.05 -20.05
N GLY A 108 -6.94 -8.93 -18.75
CA GLY A 108 -6.52 -9.90 -17.73
C GLY A 108 -7.67 -10.74 -17.19
N LYS A 109 -7.33 -11.84 -16.50
CA LYS A 109 -8.31 -12.74 -15.82
C LYS A 109 -9.20 -12.01 -14.80
N ASN A 110 -8.74 -10.88 -14.27
CA ASN A 110 -9.52 -9.92 -13.49
C ASN A 110 -9.55 -8.58 -14.24
N PRO A 111 -10.73 -8.08 -14.67
CA PRO A 111 -10.81 -6.84 -15.43
C PRO A 111 -10.37 -5.67 -14.55
N THR A 112 -9.23 -5.07 -14.88
CA THR A 112 -8.74 -3.84 -14.24
C THR A 112 -9.01 -2.69 -15.20
N LEU A 113 -9.64 -1.63 -14.70
CA LEU A 113 -9.89 -0.44 -15.51
C LEU A 113 -8.73 0.52 -15.36
N TYR A 114 -8.30 1.13 -16.45
CA TYR A 114 -7.29 2.17 -16.53
C TYR A 114 -7.97 3.49 -16.84
N TYR A 115 -7.91 4.43 -15.91
CA TYR A 115 -8.45 5.77 -16.01
C TYR A 115 -7.34 6.72 -16.46
N THR A 116 -7.43 7.16 -17.70
CA THR A 116 -6.54 8.18 -18.26
C THR A 116 -7.23 9.53 -18.21
N TYR A 117 -6.52 10.54 -17.71
CA TYR A 117 -7.04 11.91 -17.60
C TYR A 117 -5.92 12.93 -17.75
N TRP A 118 -6.30 14.19 -17.97
CA TRP A 118 -5.38 15.30 -18.19
C TRP A 118 -5.66 16.40 -17.19
N THR A 119 -4.60 16.90 -16.57
CA THR A 119 -4.63 18.13 -15.75
C THR A 119 -3.62 19.13 -16.30
N ASN A 120 -3.51 20.30 -15.68
CA ASN A 120 -2.71 21.41 -16.21
C ASN A 120 -1.21 21.04 -16.32
N GLY A 121 -0.82 20.62 -17.52
CA GLY A 121 0.56 20.32 -17.90
C GLY A 121 0.93 18.84 -18.02
N ALA A 122 0.04 17.88 -17.74
CA ALA A 122 0.39 16.46 -17.82
C ALA A 122 -0.79 15.50 -18.05
N LYS A 123 -0.47 14.36 -18.67
CA LYS A 123 -1.33 13.18 -18.79
C LYS A 123 -1.05 12.25 -17.61
N TYR A 124 -2.10 11.76 -16.97
CA TYR A 124 -2.04 10.82 -15.86
C TYR A 124 -2.86 9.57 -16.16
N GLU A 125 -2.42 8.45 -15.60
CA GLU A 125 -3.12 7.17 -15.67
C GLU A 125 -3.18 6.55 -14.27
N ASN A 126 -4.38 6.20 -13.84
CA ASN A 126 -4.64 5.49 -12.59
C ASN A 126 -5.44 4.21 -12.87
N THR A 127 -5.47 3.28 -11.93
CA THR A 127 -6.21 2.02 -12.10
C THR A 127 -7.46 2.00 -11.22
N SER A 128 -8.38 1.08 -11.49
CA SER A 128 -9.54 0.84 -10.62
C SER A 128 -9.19 0.38 -9.21
N HIS A 129 -7.91 0.14 -8.88
CA HIS A 129 -7.49 -0.14 -7.51
C HIS A 129 -7.40 1.14 -6.67
N ASN A 130 -6.95 2.24 -7.27
CA ASN A 130 -6.62 3.49 -6.59
C ASN A 130 -7.39 4.71 -7.11
N ALA A 131 -8.35 4.50 -8.00
CA ALA A 131 -9.21 5.57 -8.50
C ALA A 131 -10.60 5.08 -8.88
N GLU A 132 -11.54 6.01 -8.93
CA GLU A 132 -12.91 5.78 -9.40
C GLU A 132 -13.50 7.05 -10.02
N VAL A 133 -14.33 6.87 -11.04
CA VAL A 133 -15.06 7.97 -11.70
C VAL A 133 -16.38 8.22 -10.97
N SER A 134 -16.68 9.49 -10.72
CA SER A 134 -17.92 9.93 -10.07
C SER A 134 -18.67 10.90 -10.97
N ALA A 135 -19.70 10.40 -11.65
CA ALA A 135 -20.59 11.18 -12.51
C ALA A 135 -21.97 11.45 -11.89
N GLY A 136 -22.26 10.86 -10.72
CA GLY A 136 -23.56 10.96 -10.06
C GLY A 136 -23.86 12.34 -9.46
N THR A 137 -24.97 12.46 -8.73
CA THR A 137 -25.33 13.69 -8.02
C THR A 137 -24.46 14.00 -6.81
N GLN A 138 -23.76 12.99 -6.29
CA GLN A 138 -22.85 13.12 -5.16
C GLN A 138 -21.41 12.93 -5.63
N PRO A 139 -20.46 13.76 -5.16
CA PRO A 139 -19.06 13.61 -5.55
C PRO A 139 -18.41 12.35 -4.98
N LEU A 140 -18.90 11.81 -3.86
CA LEU A 140 -18.36 10.63 -3.19
C LEU A 140 -19.10 9.36 -3.62
N THR A 141 -18.37 8.42 -4.22
CA THR A 141 -18.84 7.06 -4.47
C THR A 141 -18.81 6.22 -3.18
N PRO A 142 -19.57 5.11 -3.10
CA PRO A 142 -19.55 4.22 -1.94
C PRO A 142 -18.16 3.72 -1.56
N ARG A 143 -17.31 3.43 -2.56
CA ARG A 143 -15.93 2.98 -2.32
C ARG A 143 -15.03 4.14 -1.87
N ALA A 144 -15.17 5.32 -2.48
CA ALA A 144 -14.43 6.49 -2.04
C ALA A 144 -14.76 6.89 -0.59
N ALA A 145 -15.99 6.62 -0.11
CA ALA A 145 -16.40 6.92 1.26
C ALA A 145 -15.59 6.19 2.35
N GLY A 146 -14.86 5.12 2.01
CA GLY A 146 -13.94 4.45 2.93
C GLY A 146 -12.69 5.27 3.32
N TYR A 147 -12.42 6.36 2.59
CA TYR A 147 -11.23 7.20 2.80
C TYR A 147 -11.55 8.48 3.58
N PRO A 148 -10.57 9.05 4.30
CA PRO A 148 -10.78 10.22 5.15
C PRO A 148 -10.84 11.52 4.34
N TRP A 149 -11.97 11.79 3.67
CA TRP A 149 -12.13 13.01 2.85
C TRP A 149 -12.51 14.26 3.66
N SER A 150 -12.03 15.42 3.18
CA SER A 150 -12.53 16.72 3.62
C SER A 150 -13.85 17.07 2.93
N LYS A 151 -14.97 16.92 3.66
CA LYS A 151 -16.31 17.26 3.14
C LYS A 151 -16.42 18.73 2.69
N LYS A 152 -15.71 19.64 3.37
CA LYS A 152 -15.72 21.07 3.06
C LYS A 152 -15.06 21.36 1.72
N ASP A 153 -13.89 20.75 1.48
CA ASP A 153 -13.13 20.97 0.25
C ASP A 153 -13.84 20.34 -0.95
N LEU A 154 -14.39 19.13 -0.78
CA LEU A 154 -15.18 18.48 -1.82
C LEU A 154 -16.43 19.30 -2.18
N LYS A 155 -17.14 19.84 -1.19
CA LYS A 155 -18.31 20.71 -1.46
C LYS A 155 -17.91 21.98 -2.20
N LYS A 156 -16.75 22.57 -1.87
CA LYS A 156 -16.25 23.76 -2.56
C LYS A 156 -15.88 23.46 -4.02
N LEU A 157 -15.28 22.31 -4.29
CA LEU A 157 -14.94 21.87 -5.64
C LEU A 157 -16.19 21.59 -6.47
N ASP A 158 -17.19 20.92 -5.89
CA ASP A 158 -18.45 20.57 -6.55
C ASP A 158 -19.36 21.79 -6.82
N GLN A 159 -19.13 22.91 -6.12
CA GLN A 159 -19.74 24.21 -6.41
C GLN A 159 -19.12 24.94 -7.61
N THR A 160 -18.02 24.44 -8.17
CA THR A 160 -17.42 25.01 -9.39
C THR A 160 -18.30 24.66 -10.59
N ALA A 161 -18.47 25.62 -11.51
CA ALA A 161 -19.38 25.49 -12.65
C ALA A 161 -19.12 24.24 -13.52
N ASP A 162 -17.85 23.83 -13.66
CA ASP A 162 -17.47 22.76 -14.57
C ASP A 162 -17.57 21.36 -13.97
N GLN A 163 -17.74 21.22 -12.64
CA GLN A 163 -17.79 19.93 -11.91
C GLN A 163 -16.78 18.87 -12.40
N ALA A 164 -15.64 19.29 -12.95
CA ALA A 164 -14.66 18.44 -13.61
C ALA A 164 -13.32 18.59 -12.89
N TYR A 165 -13.05 17.67 -11.97
CA TYR A 165 -11.86 17.72 -11.14
C TYR A 165 -11.42 16.33 -10.71
N VAL A 166 -10.12 16.17 -10.46
CA VAL A 166 -9.56 15.02 -9.76
C VAL A 166 -9.24 15.42 -8.34
N ALA A 167 -9.81 14.72 -7.37
CA ALA A 167 -9.48 14.88 -5.95
C ALA A 167 -8.73 13.64 -5.49
N THR A 168 -7.55 13.82 -4.89
CA THR A 168 -6.69 12.72 -4.43
C THR A 168 -6.47 12.81 -2.93
N VAL A 169 -6.75 11.73 -2.21
CA VAL A 169 -6.27 11.52 -0.85
C VAL A 169 -4.98 10.73 -0.91
N THR A 170 -3.93 11.26 -0.31
CA THR A 170 -2.67 10.53 -0.12
C THR A 170 -2.38 10.38 1.36
N ALA A 171 -2.28 9.13 1.80
CA ALA A 171 -1.84 8.73 3.13
C ALA A 171 -0.34 8.44 3.08
N ARG A 172 0.46 9.12 3.91
CA ARG A 172 1.92 8.91 4.03
C ARG A 172 2.29 8.49 5.44
N TYR A 173 3.13 7.47 5.59
CA TYR A 173 3.55 7.01 6.92
C TYR A 173 4.39 8.06 7.64
N LYS A 174 3.97 8.38 8.87
CA LYS A 174 4.71 9.28 9.76
C LYS A 174 5.87 8.57 10.47
N PRO A 175 6.88 9.33 10.92
CA PRO A 175 7.92 8.82 11.80
C PRO A 175 7.34 8.19 13.06
N GLY A 176 7.72 6.95 13.35
CA GLY A 176 7.28 6.22 14.54
C GLY A 176 7.94 4.85 14.60
N PHE A 177 7.97 4.23 15.79
CA PHE A 177 8.69 2.98 16.01
C PHE A 177 8.19 1.84 15.10
N LEU A 178 6.88 1.58 15.10
CA LEU A 178 6.27 0.54 14.27
C LEU A 178 6.44 0.79 12.76
N ASN A 179 6.25 2.03 12.31
CA ASN A 179 6.42 2.38 10.89
C ASN A 179 7.89 2.31 10.47
N GLY A 180 8.83 2.65 11.36
CA GLY A 180 10.26 2.55 11.16
C GLY A 180 10.77 1.10 11.16
N LEU A 181 10.20 0.26 12.04
CA LEU A 181 10.46 -1.18 12.08
C LEU A 181 10.08 -1.85 10.75
N GLY A 182 8.96 -1.44 10.15
CA GLY A 182 8.55 -1.88 8.81
C GLY A 182 9.20 -1.13 7.65
N MET A 183 10.12 -0.19 7.91
CA MET A 183 10.81 0.63 6.90
C MET A 183 9.87 1.45 6.00
N HIS A 184 8.68 1.80 6.49
CA HIS A 184 7.64 2.47 5.73
C HIS A 184 7.69 3.99 5.82
N VAL A 185 8.48 4.57 6.75
CA VAL A 185 8.41 6.01 7.05
C VAL A 185 8.75 6.84 5.83
N GLY A 186 7.85 7.77 5.50
CA GLY A 186 7.96 8.65 4.34
C GLY A 186 7.38 8.07 3.05
N ASN A 187 7.13 6.76 2.99
CA ASN A 187 6.48 6.14 1.84
C ASN A 187 4.98 6.40 1.85
N ILE A 188 4.38 6.38 0.66
CA ILE A 188 2.93 6.43 0.49
C ILE A 188 2.37 5.11 1.00
N ALA A 189 1.50 5.22 2.00
CA ALA A 189 0.79 4.10 2.59
C ALA A 189 -0.38 3.69 1.68
N ASP A 190 -1.18 4.68 1.31
CA ASP A 190 -2.27 4.49 0.36
C ASP A 190 -2.58 5.80 -0.37
N ARG A 191 -3.17 5.67 -1.55
CA ARG A 191 -3.59 6.80 -2.36
C ARG A 191 -4.88 6.43 -3.07
N PHE A 192 -5.90 7.27 -2.96
CA PHE A 192 -7.14 7.10 -3.69
C PHE A 192 -7.58 8.39 -4.36
N SER A 193 -7.98 8.31 -5.63
CA SER A 193 -8.36 9.45 -6.45
C SER A 193 -9.80 9.34 -6.92
N ILE A 194 -10.59 10.40 -6.76
CA ILE A 194 -11.92 10.51 -7.34
C ILE A 194 -11.80 11.39 -8.57
N LEU A 195 -12.22 10.87 -9.72
CA LEU A 195 -12.36 11.65 -10.94
C LEU A 195 -13.81 12.11 -11.04
N ARG A 196 -14.08 13.34 -10.63
CA ARG A 196 -15.40 13.96 -10.77
C ARG A 196 -15.58 14.41 -12.21
N VAL A 197 -16.68 13.96 -12.82
CA VAL A 197 -17.14 14.43 -14.12
C VAL A 197 -18.58 14.92 -14.00
N PRO A 198 -19.03 15.87 -14.85
CA PRO A 198 -20.40 16.39 -14.78
C PRO A 198 -21.48 15.36 -15.09
N ASN A 199 -21.17 14.44 -16.03
CA ASN A 199 -22.08 13.42 -16.52
C ASN A 199 -21.27 12.26 -17.12
N ASP A 200 -21.85 11.06 -17.14
CA ASP A 200 -21.30 9.85 -17.76
C ASP A 200 -20.99 10.03 -19.25
N THR A 201 -21.67 10.96 -19.93
CA THR A 201 -21.40 11.29 -21.35
C THR A 201 -20.03 11.91 -21.60
N PHE A 202 -19.32 12.35 -20.55
CA PHE A 202 -17.95 12.87 -20.65
C PHE A 202 -16.89 11.82 -20.30
N VAL A 203 -17.27 10.55 -20.29
CA VAL A 203 -16.42 9.41 -20.03
C VAL A 203 -16.34 8.57 -21.30
N GLU A 204 -15.16 8.52 -21.90
CA GLU A 204 -14.90 7.66 -23.06
C GLU A 204 -14.54 6.27 -22.56
N ILE A 205 -15.23 5.23 -23.02
CA ILE A 205 -15.00 3.84 -22.58
C ILE A 205 -14.53 3.03 -23.78
N ASP A 206 -13.29 2.55 -23.70
CA ASP A 206 -12.71 1.58 -24.64
C ASP A 206 -12.96 0.17 -24.09
N PRO A 207 -13.91 -0.60 -24.68
CA PRO A 207 -14.12 -1.99 -24.29
C PRO A 207 -12.88 -2.83 -24.63
N VAL A 208 -12.78 -4.01 -23.99
CA VAL A 208 -11.72 -4.98 -24.32
C VAL A 208 -11.82 -5.29 -25.81
N LYS A 209 -10.70 -5.14 -26.54
CA LYS A 209 -10.62 -5.55 -27.94
C LYS A 209 -10.73 -7.07 -28.01
N ASP A 210 -11.71 -7.54 -28.79
CA ASP A 210 -11.91 -8.97 -29.12
C ASP A 210 -10.67 -9.58 -29.79
#